data_AF-A0A933PTS2-F1
#
_entry.id   AF-A0A933PTS2-F1
#
_cell.length_a   1.000
_cell.length_b   1.000
_cell.length_c   1.000
_cell.angle_alpha   90.00
_cell.angle_beta   90.00
_cell.angle_gamma   90.00
#
_symmetry.space_group_name_H-M   'P 1'
#
loop_
_entity.id
_entity.type
_entity.pdbx_description
1 polymer ?
#
loop_
_entity_poly.entity_id
_entity_poly.type
_entity_poly.pdbx_seq_one_letter_code
_entity_poly.pdbx_strand_id
1 'polypeptide(L)'
;MAYISKDVVAFWGGENLGNQLQRFIESLSGGKIIANEGANKILEIYSKKYFGSDVDFKKDIIPVFEDEFAFGIENTNSGYAYDLIINIDAKKSEIIHRLADGFAKTGGVFEEKTIEHTLSDGTVGEEIVSVPAETVRDKTTYENMDIYGIKFGENKGVFYTLFDNKVAVSNNIDSLKKIIDISIKKSNSLKLSPIFEKLINPILKNSDEVSYFNLEKLLPMVFKDKKDIPFFLIPFSKISSGNNYFDDGIATVNYVEIN
;
A
#
# COMPACT_ATOMS: atom_id res chain seq x y z
N MET A 1 -0.19 -6.63 -11.67
CA MET A 1 1.10 -5.98 -12.09
C MET A 1 1.03 -5.09 -13.34
N ALA A 2 0.13 -5.36 -14.29
CA ALA A 2 0.08 -4.64 -15.59
C ALA A 2 -0.26 -3.14 -15.49
N TYR A 3 -0.69 -2.67 -14.32
CA TYR A 3 -1.20 -1.32 -14.09
C TYR A 3 -0.29 -0.48 -13.17
N ILE A 4 0.79 -1.07 -12.66
CA ILE A 4 1.83 -0.33 -11.92
C ILE A 4 2.74 0.38 -12.92
N SER A 5 3.11 1.61 -12.61
CA SER A 5 4.05 2.43 -13.38
C SER A 5 5.43 1.77 -13.52
N LYS A 6 6.07 1.91 -14.70
CA LYS A 6 7.46 1.47 -14.91
C LYS A 6 8.49 2.23 -14.05
N ASP A 7 8.11 3.41 -13.55
CA ASP A 7 9.00 4.29 -12.78
C ASP A 7 8.99 3.99 -11.28
N VAL A 8 8.32 2.91 -10.88
CA VAL A 8 8.23 2.45 -9.49
C VAL A 8 9.60 2.33 -8.83
N VAL A 9 9.68 2.79 -7.57
CA VAL A 9 10.82 2.65 -6.68
C VAL A 9 10.81 1.26 -6.03
N ALA A 10 9.65 0.86 -5.51
CA ALA A 10 9.47 -0.44 -4.89
C ALA A 10 8.13 -1.04 -5.33
N PHE A 11 8.12 -2.32 -5.64
CA PHE A 11 6.96 -3.06 -6.09
C PHE A 11 6.82 -4.33 -5.25
N TRP A 12 5.60 -4.70 -4.92
CA TRP A 12 5.27 -5.98 -4.32
C TRP A 12 3.93 -6.44 -4.88
N GLY A 13 3.83 -7.68 -5.34
CA GLY A 13 2.56 -8.21 -5.84
C GLY A 13 2.58 -9.72 -5.92
N GLY A 14 1.39 -10.30 -6.00
CA GLY A 14 1.19 -11.74 -5.96
C GLY A 14 -0.29 -12.06 -6.02
N GLU A 15 -0.63 -13.28 -5.62
CA GLU A 15 -2.00 -13.79 -5.59
C GLU A 15 -2.35 -14.28 -4.18
N ASN A 16 -3.61 -14.10 -3.78
CA ASN A 16 -4.14 -14.63 -2.53
C ASN A 16 -3.34 -14.22 -1.29
N LEU A 17 -3.25 -12.91 -1.06
CA LEU A 17 -2.57 -12.33 0.11
C LEU A 17 -3.11 -12.91 1.42
N GLY A 18 -4.40 -13.28 1.47
CA GLY A 18 -4.99 -13.89 2.65
C GLY A 18 -4.30 -15.20 3.04
N ASN A 19 -4.10 -16.10 2.07
CA ASN A 19 -3.36 -17.35 2.29
C ASN A 19 -1.88 -17.08 2.60
N GLN A 20 -1.24 -16.14 1.91
CA GLN A 20 0.16 -15.76 2.15
C GLN A 20 0.37 -15.24 3.58
N LEU A 21 -0.51 -14.34 4.04
CA LEU A 21 -0.49 -13.81 5.41
C LEU A 21 -0.72 -14.90 6.44
N GLN A 22 -1.66 -15.83 6.18
CA GLN A 22 -1.91 -16.95 7.08
C GLN A 22 -0.67 -17.85 7.21
N ARG A 23 -0.08 -18.26 6.08
CA ARG A 23 1.14 -19.10 6.08
C ARG A 23 2.33 -18.40 6.73
N PHE A 24 2.48 -17.10 6.52
CA PHE A 24 3.50 -16.29 7.19
C PHE A 24 3.32 -16.29 8.71
N ILE A 25 2.10 -16.07 9.19
CA ILE A 25 1.78 -16.09 10.63
C ILE A 25 2.02 -17.49 11.22
N GLU A 26 1.61 -18.55 10.50
CA GLU A 26 1.82 -19.95 10.91
C GLU A 26 3.31 -20.32 10.98
N SER A 27 4.11 -19.86 10.01
CA SER A 27 5.55 -20.06 9.99
C SER A 27 6.25 -19.32 11.16
N LEU A 28 5.89 -18.05 11.40
CA LEU A 28 6.43 -17.27 12.53
C LEU A 28 6.04 -17.85 13.90
N SER A 29 4.85 -18.44 14.02
CA SER A 29 4.40 -19.05 15.27
C SER A 29 4.99 -20.45 15.51
N GLY A 30 5.67 -21.03 14.51
CA GLY A 30 6.06 -22.45 14.52
C GLY A 30 4.85 -23.37 14.70
N GLY A 31 3.70 -23.00 14.11
CA GLY A 31 2.43 -23.73 14.24
C GLY A 31 1.73 -23.59 15.60
N LYS A 32 2.17 -22.69 16.49
CA LYS A 32 1.54 -22.50 17.81
C LYS A 32 0.23 -21.71 17.69
N ILE A 33 -0.88 -22.38 18.00
CA ILE A 33 -2.26 -21.83 17.96
C ILE A 33 -2.37 -20.48 18.67
N ILE A 34 -1.80 -20.33 19.87
CA ILE A 34 -1.92 -19.11 20.68
C ILE A 34 -1.30 -17.88 19.98
N ALA A 35 -0.17 -18.06 19.28
CA ALA A 35 0.47 -16.96 18.56
C ALA A 35 -0.31 -16.59 17.29
N ASN A 36 -0.91 -17.58 16.62
CA ASN A 36 -1.81 -17.34 15.48
C ASN A 36 -3.07 -16.57 15.90
N GLU A 37 -3.66 -16.91 17.04
CA GLU A 37 -4.81 -16.19 17.60
C GLU A 37 -4.45 -14.75 17.98
N GLY A 38 -3.27 -14.56 18.58
CA GLY A 38 -2.75 -13.23 18.93
C GLY A 38 -2.59 -12.33 17.70
N ALA A 39 -1.94 -12.82 16.65
CA ALA A 39 -1.75 -12.07 15.40
C ALA A 39 -3.09 -11.70 14.74
N ASN A 40 -4.01 -12.66 14.64
CA ASN A 40 -5.36 -12.42 14.10
C ASN A 40 -6.12 -11.36 14.90
N LYS A 41 -6.00 -11.38 16.24
CA LYS A 41 -6.65 -10.39 17.10
C LYS A 41 -6.07 -8.99 16.90
N ILE A 42 -4.76 -8.87 16.68
CA ILE A 42 -4.13 -7.58 16.37
C ILE A 42 -4.68 -7.03 15.05
N LEU A 43 -4.74 -7.85 14.00
CA LEU A 43 -5.29 -7.45 12.70
C LEU A 43 -6.76 -7.02 12.81
N GLU A 44 -7.56 -7.74 13.57
CA GLU A 44 -8.96 -7.40 13.84
C GLU A 44 -9.09 -6.05 14.59
N ILE A 45 -8.25 -5.79 15.60
CA ILE A 45 -8.24 -4.53 16.34
C ILE A 45 -7.92 -3.36 15.40
N TYR A 46 -6.89 -3.49 14.56
CA TYR A 46 -6.53 -2.43 13.62
C TYR A 46 -7.58 -2.22 12.53
N SER A 47 -8.21 -3.30 12.06
CA SER A 47 -9.31 -3.23 11.11
C SER A 47 -10.46 -2.41 11.68
N LYS A 48 -10.86 -2.69 12.92
CA LYS A 48 -11.90 -1.92 13.62
C LYS A 48 -11.52 -0.48 13.90
N LYS A 49 -10.25 -0.24 14.23
CA LYS A 49 -9.71 1.11 14.47
C LYS A 49 -9.82 1.97 13.22
N TYR A 50 -9.45 1.44 12.05
CA TYR A 50 -9.38 2.21 10.82
C TYR A 50 -10.69 2.22 10.03
N PHE A 51 -11.44 1.12 10.01
CA PHE A 51 -12.63 0.96 9.16
C PHE A 51 -13.96 0.90 9.93
N GLY A 52 -13.94 0.89 11.27
CA GLY A 52 -15.14 0.89 12.09
C GLY A 52 -15.45 -0.47 12.71
N SER A 53 -16.23 -0.46 13.79
CA SER A 53 -16.54 -1.65 14.58
C SER A 53 -17.43 -2.67 13.85
N ASP A 54 -18.07 -2.25 12.77
CA ASP A 54 -18.90 -3.05 11.87
C ASP A 54 -18.10 -3.81 10.80
N VAL A 55 -16.79 -3.56 10.70
CA VAL A 55 -15.88 -4.26 9.77
C VAL A 55 -15.16 -5.40 10.49
N ASP A 56 -15.27 -6.60 9.94
CA ASP A 56 -14.59 -7.83 10.37
C ASP A 56 -13.42 -8.14 9.41
N PHE A 57 -12.22 -8.33 9.94
CA PHE A 57 -11.03 -8.53 9.13
C PHE A 57 -11.15 -9.77 8.23
N LYS A 58 -11.67 -10.88 8.77
CA LYS A 58 -11.73 -12.16 8.03
C LYS A 58 -12.87 -12.20 7.03
N LYS A 59 -13.98 -11.50 7.30
CA LYS A 59 -15.18 -11.52 6.44
C LYS A 59 -15.20 -10.39 5.42
N ASP A 60 -14.60 -9.25 5.75
CA ASP A 60 -14.73 -8.04 4.93
C ASP A 60 -13.40 -7.63 4.28
N ILE A 61 -12.26 -7.83 4.94
CA ILE A 61 -10.96 -7.38 4.41
C ILE A 61 -10.25 -8.51 3.66
N ILE A 62 -10.06 -9.68 4.27
CA ILE A 62 -9.37 -10.81 3.63
C ILE A 62 -9.98 -11.16 2.26
N PRO A 63 -11.31 -11.24 2.08
CA PRO A 63 -11.88 -11.60 0.79
C PRO A 63 -11.54 -10.63 -0.34
N VAL A 64 -11.23 -9.37 -0.03
CA VAL A 64 -10.81 -8.39 -1.05
C VAL A 64 -9.46 -8.79 -1.67
N PHE A 65 -8.59 -9.47 -0.92
CA PHE A 65 -7.25 -9.83 -1.36
C PHE A 65 -7.06 -11.32 -1.69
N GLU A 66 -8.15 -12.04 -1.98
CA GLU A 66 -8.09 -13.45 -2.41
C GLU A 66 -7.49 -13.63 -3.81
N ASP A 67 -7.59 -12.61 -4.65
CA ASP A 67 -7.17 -12.63 -6.05
C ASP A 67 -5.79 -11.95 -6.22
N GLU A 68 -5.46 -11.50 -7.43
CA GLU A 68 -4.20 -10.78 -7.73
C GLU A 68 -4.19 -9.41 -7.04
N PHE A 69 -3.06 -9.08 -6.40
CA PHE A 69 -2.79 -7.74 -5.88
C PHE A 69 -1.43 -7.22 -6.36
N ALA A 70 -1.30 -5.90 -6.35
CA ALA A 70 -0.08 -5.19 -6.67
C ALA A 70 0.02 -3.91 -5.86
N PHE A 71 1.11 -3.74 -5.14
CA PHE A 71 1.49 -2.55 -4.42
C PHE A 71 2.73 -1.92 -5.06
N GLY A 72 2.71 -0.61 -5.25
CA GLY A 72 3.78 0.16 -5.83
C GLY A 72 4.07 1.42 -5.00
N ILE A 73 5.34 1.77 -4.91
CA ILE A 73 5.79 3.06 -4.38
C ILE A 73 6.44 3.81 -5.52
N GLU A 74 5.95 5.01 -5.84
CA GLU A 74 6.59 5.89 -6.81
C GLU A 74 6.93 7.27 -6.24
N ASN A 75 7.97 7.88 -6.80
CA ASN A 75 8.35 9.23 -6.45
C ASN A 75 7.56 10.21 -7.32
N THR A 76 6.93 11.20 -6.69
CA THR A 76 6.12 12.24 -7.32
C THR A 76 6.62 13.61 -6.91
N ASN A 77 6.16 14.67 -7.59
CA ASN A 77 6.55 16.04 -7.25
C ASN A 77 6.10 16.45 -5.83
N SER A 78 5.05 15.81 -5.28
CA SER A 78 4.50 16.08 -3.95
C SER A 78 4.93 15.07 -2.87
N GLY A 79 5.93 14.24 -3.17
CA GLY A 79 6.43 13.20 -2.26
C GLY A 79 6.19 11.79 -2.80
N TYR A 80 5.86 10.84 -1.93
CA TYR A 80 5.66 9.45 -2.33
C TYR A 80 4.19 9.12 -2.58
N ALA A 81 3.93 8.50 -3.73
CA ALA A 81 2.67 7.84 -3.99
C ALA A 81 2.78 6.36 -3.62
N TYR A 82 1.79 5.87 -2.89
CA TYR A 82 1.59 4.48 -2.53
C TYR A 82 0.36 3.99 -3.25
N ASP A 83 0.57 3.13 -4.25
CA ASP A 83 -0.47 2.65 -5.13
C ASP A 83 -0.77 1.19 -4.80
N LEU A 84 -2.04 0.89 -4.56
CA LEU A 84 -2.53 -0.46 -4.35
C LEU A 84 -3.56 -0.78 -5.43
N ILE A 85 -3.36 -1.87 -6.14
CA ILE A 85 -4.25 -2.36 -7.18
C ILE A 85 -4.65 -3.78 -6.81
N ILE A 86 -5.95 -4.02 -6.72
CA ILE A 86 -6.50 -5.31 -6.30
C ILE A 86 -7.51 -5.75 -7.34
N ASN A 87 -7.40 -7.01 -7.76
CA ASN A 87 -8.43 -7.65 -8.56
C ASN A 87 -9.64 -7.95 -7.68
N ILE A 88 -10.82 -7.50 -8.11
CA ILE A 88 -12.05 -7.63 -7.35
C ILE A 88 -13.17 -8.11 -8.27
N ASP A 89 -13.99 -9.04 -7.81
CA ASP A 89 -15.24 -9.35 -8.49
C ASP A 89 -16.29 -8.24 -8.26
N ALA A 90 -17.38 -8.28 -9.02
CA ALA A 90 -18.44 -7.29 -8.93
C ALA A 90 -19.10 -7.22 -7.53
N LYS A 91 -19.13 -8.33 -6.78
CA LYS A 91 -19.73 -8.39 -5.44
C LYS A 91 -18.83 -7.73 -4.39
N LYS A 92 -17.51 -7.74 -4.60
CA LYS A 92 -16.52 -7.10 -3.73
C LYS A 92 -16.51 -5.57 -3.87
N SER A 93 -17.12 -4.99 -4.90
CA SER A 93 -17.19 -3.53 -5.09
C SER A 93 -17.93 -2.80 -3.95
N GLU A 94 -19.04 -3.37 -3.46
CA GLU A 94 -19.78 -2.82 -2.32
C GLU A 94 -18.94 -2.83 -1.03
N ILE A 95 -18.10 -3.86 -0.86
CA ILE A 95 -17.17 -3.96 0.27
C ILE A 95 -16.17 -2.82 0.22
N ILE A 96 -15.59 -2.50 -0.94
CA ILE A 96 -14.66 -1.37 -1.11
C ILE A 96 -15.31 -0.05 -0.69
N HIS A 97 -16.52 0.23 -1.16
CA HIS A 97 -17.23 1.46 -0.77
C HIS A 97 -17.51 1.51 0.73
N ARG A 98 -17.91 0.40 1.34
CA ARG A 98 -18.12 0.32 2.79
C ARG A 98 -16.83 0.52 3.58
N LEU A 99 -15.70 -0.06 3.13
CA LEU A 99 -14.39 0.15 3.75
C LEU A 99 -13.95 1.61 3.64
N ALA A 100 -14.11 2.22 2.47
CA ALA A 100 -13.86 3.65 2.26
C ALA A 100 -14.75 4.51 3.18
N ASP A 101 -16.02 4.11 3.34
CA ASP A 101 -16.96 4.80 4.21
C ASP A 101 -16.57 4.73 5.68
N GLY A 102 -16.18 3.54 6.12
CA GLY A 102 -15.64 3.28 7.44
C GLY A 102 -14.40 4.12 7.69
N PHE A 103 -13.44 4.09 6.77
CA PHE A 103 -12.21 4.88 6.85
C PHE A 103 -12.48 6.38 7.01
N ALA A 104 -13.40 6.94 6.23
CA ALA A 104 -13.76 8.35 6.35
C ALA A 104 -14.48 8.70 7.67
N LYS A 105 -15.15 7.75 8.32
CA LYS A 105 -15.88 7.96 9.59
C LYS A 105 -15.01 7.75 10.82
N THR A 106 -14.17 6.72 10.81
CA THR A 106 -13.45 6.22 11.99
C THR A 106 -11.94 6.31 11.87
N GLY A 107 -11.41 6.36 10.65
CA GLY A 107 -9.98 6.38 10.34
C GLY A 107 -9.27 7.67 10.74
N GLY A 108 -9.84 8.42 11.71
CA GLY A 108 -9.44 9.70 12.24
C GLY A 108 -7.96 9.99 11.99
N VAL A 109 -7.71 10.74 10.92
CA VAL A 109 -6.43 11.40 10.75
C VAL A 109 -6.45 12.51 11.78
N PHE A 110 -5.57 12.44 12.77
CA PHE A 110 -5.44 13.53 13.72
C PHE A 110 -4.48 14.56 13.13
N GLU A 111 -4.90 15.82 13.16
CA GLU A 111 -4.03 16.96 12.90
C GLU A 111 -3.52 17.49 14.23
N GLU A 112 -2.22 17.77 14.28
CA GLU A 112 -1.64 18.51 15.40
C GLU A 112 -2.03 19.97 15.27
N LYS A 113 -2.68 20.50 16.31
CA LYS A 113 -3.08 21.90 16.40
C LYS A 113 -2.54 22.48 17.69
N THR A 114 -1.85 23.61 17.58
CA THR A 114 -1.47 24.42 18.75
C THR A 114 -2.72 25.13 19.26
N ILE A 115 -3.07 24.90 20.52
CA ILE A 115 -4.13 25.61 21.23
C ILE A 115 -3.47 26.46 22.32
N GLU A 116 -3.83 27.74 22.35
CA GLU A 116 -3.42 28.65 23.42
C GLU A 116 -4.37 28.49 24.62
N HIS A 117 -3.80 28.27 25.80
CA HIS A 117 -4.50 28.26 27.07
C HIS A 117 -3.93 29.32 28.01
N THR A 118 -4.80 30.16 28.59
CA THR A 118 -4.38 31.09 29.63
C THR A 118 -4.27 30.35 30.96
N LEU A 119 -3.08 30.34 31.55
CA LEU A 119 -2.80 29.76 32.86
C LEU A 119 -3.42 30.60 33.98
N SER A 120 -3.53 30.01 35.17
CA SER A 120 -4.13 30.66 36.35
C SER A 120 -3.42 31.95 36.79
N ASP A 121 -2.19 32.18 36.34
CA ASP A 121 -1.40 33.39 36.58
C ASP A 121 -1.55 34.46 35.48
N GLY A 122 -2.40 34.20 34.47
CA GLY A 122 -2.65 35.10 33.34
C GLY A 122 -1.65 34.97 32.19
N THR A 123 -0.68 34.06 32.26
CA THR A 123 0.26 33.80 31.16
C THR A 123 -0.37 32.92 30.08
N VAL A 124 0.08 33.04 28.82
CA VAL A 124 -0.37 32.19 27.71
C VAL A 124 0.57 31.00 27.57
N GLY A 125 0.04 29.80 27.73
CA GLY A 125 0.71 28.55 27.39
C GLY A 125 0.21 28.03 26.05
N GLU A 126 1.11 27.44 25.27
CA GLU A 126 0.78 26.75 24.03
C GLU A 126 0.81 25.23 24.28
N GLU A 127 -0.27 24.54 23.92
CA GLU A 127 -0.35 23.08 23.96
C GLU A 127 -0.58 22.54 22.55
N ILE A 128 0.23 21.56 22.13
CA ILE A 128 0.00 20.83 20.89
C ILE A 128 -0.98 19.71 21.20
N VAL A 129 -2.21 19.81 20.69
CA VAL A 129 -3.22 18.75 20.82
C VAL A 129 -3.49 18.09 19.48
N SER A 130 -3.81 16.79 19.51
CA SER A 130 -4.28 16.04 18.35
C SER A 130 -5.79 16.19 18.21
N VAL A 131 -6.25 16.92 17.19
CA VAL A 131 -7.68 17.08 16.87
C VAL A 131 -8.04 16.24 15.65
N PRO A 132 -9.22 15.59 15.59
CA PRO A 132 -9.65 14.90 14.39
C PRO A 132 -9.69 15.87 13.19
N ALA A 133 -9.01 15.52 12.11
CA ALA A 133 -9.03 16.27 10.87
C ALA A 133 -10.44 16.21 10.26
N GLU A 134 -10.89 17.33 9.71
CA GLU A 134 -12.11 17.34 8.91
C GLU A 134 -11.89 16.49 7.67
N THR A 135 -12.80 15.53 7.45
CA THR A 135 -12.72 14.63 6.31
C THR A 135 -13.70 15.08 5.24
N VAL A 136 -13.19 15.47 4.07
CA VAL A 136 -14.02 15.89 2.92
C VAL A 136 -14.05 14.76 1.91
N ARG A 137 -15.27 14.36 1.53
CA ARG A 137 -15.46 13.40 0.44
C ARG A 137 -15.71 14.15 -0.86
N ASP A 138 -15.05 13.72 -1.91
CA ASP A 138 -15.31 14.23 -3.25
C ASP A 138 -15.38 13.10 -4.28
N LYS A 139 -16.05 13.43 -5.39
CA LYS A 139 -16.14 12.58 -6.57
C LYS A 139 -15.74 13.44 -7.75
N THR A 140 -14.75 12.98 -8.50
CA THR A 140 -14.30 13.62 -9.74
C THR A 140 -14.29 12.58 -10.85
N THR A 141 -14.45 13.02 -12.10
CA THR A 141 -14.40 12.12 -13.25
C THR A 141 -13.15 12.43 -14.07
N TYR A 142 -12.42 11.39 -14.47
CA TYR A 142 -11.23 11.49 -15.30
C TYR A 142 -11.26 10.35 -16.34
N GLU A 143 -11.13 10.68 -17.63
CA GLU A 143 -11.18 9.69 -18.74
C GLU A 143 -12.40 8.74 -18.66
N ASN A 144 -13.58 9.29 -18.32
CA ASN A 144 -14.84 8.56 -18.09
C ASN A 144 -14.82 7.55 -16.92
N MET A 145 -13.83 7.62 -16.04
CA MET A 145 -13.77 6.86 -14.80
C MET A 145 -14.02 7.77 -13.61
N ASP A 146 -14.81 7.27 -12.66
CA ASP A 146 -15.06 7.97 -11.40
C ASP A 146 -13.89 7.74 -10.44
N ILE A 147 -13.36 8.83 -9.92
CA ILE A 147 -12.38 8.88 -8.83
C ILE A 147 -13.10 9.37 -7.58
N TYR A 148 -13.10 8.55 -6.55
CA TYR A 148 -13.62 8.86 -5.23
C TYR A 148 -12.46 9.26 -4.34
N GLY A 149 -12.56 10.42 -3.68
CA GLY A 149 -11.54 10.93 -2.77
C GLY A 149 -12.07 11.07 -1.35
N ILE A 150 -11.18 10.78 -0.40
CA ILE A 150 -11.33 11.06 1.03
C ILE A 150 -10.14 11.94 1.40
N LYS A 151 -10.38 13.24 1.57
CA LYS A 151 -9.34 14.25 1.85
C LYS A 151 -9.32 14.59 3.34
N PHE A 152 -8.11 14.76 3.87
CA PHE A 152 -7.84 15.16 5.25
C PHE A 152 -6.86 16.34 5.22
N GLY A 153 -7.33 17.51 5.64
CA GLY A 153 -6.55 18.75 5.51
C GLY A 153 -6.31 19.18 4.05
N GLU A 154 -5.34 20.08 3.82
CA GLU A 154 -5.17 20.74 2.52
C GLU A 154 -4.53 19.84 1.44
N ASN A 155 -3.66 18.89 1.81
CA ASN A 155 -2.80 18.18 0.84
C ASN A 155 -2.75 16.65 1.02
N LYS A 156 -3.54 16.07 1.94
CA LYS A 156 -3.55 14.63 2.17
C LYS A 156 -4.89 14.04 1.79
N GLY A 157 -4.87 12.86 1.22
CA GLY A 157 -6.09 12.13 0.92
C GLY A 157 -5.80 10.70 0.51
N VAL A 158 -6.85 9.91 0.48
CA VAL A 158 -6.87 8.59 -0.14
C VAL A 158 -7.88 8.66 -1.26
N PHE A 159 -7.45 8.25 -2.44
CA PHE A 159 -8.22 8.28 -3.67
C PHE A 159 -8.37 6.86 -4.18
N TYR A 160 -9.53 6.50 -4.71
CA TYR A 160 -9.72 5.22 -5.34
C TYR A 160 -10.63 5.29 -6.57
N THR A 161 -10.46 4.33 -7.47
CA THR A 161 -11.28 4.17 -8.65
C THR A 161 -11.51 2.68 -8.93
N LEU A 162 -12.62 2.37 -9.57
CA LEU A 162 -13.03 1.03 -9.95
C LEU A 162 -13.02 0.91 -11.48
N PHE A 163 -12.28 -0.06 -12.02
CA PHE A 163 -12.19 -0.30 -13.46
C PHE A 163 -11.83 -1.76 -13.75
N ASP A 164 -12.33 -2.34 -14.84
CA ASP A 164 -11.97 -3.69 -15.32
C ASP A 164 -11.87 -4.78 -14.22
N ASN A 165 -12.87 -4.85 -13.33
CA ASN A 165 -12.89 -5.75 -12.16
C ASN A 165 -11.68 -5.54 -11.24
N LYS A 166 -11.27 -4.28 -11.04
CA LYS A 166 -10.16 -3.89 -10.17
C LYS A 166 -10.53 -2.66 -9.39
N VAL A 167 -9.93 -2.53 -8.22
CA VAL A 167 -9.83 -1.27 -7.50
C VAL A 167 -8.38 -0.82 -7.55
N ALA A 168 -8.15 0.44 -7.89
CA ALA A 168 -6.90 1.11 -7.60
C ALA A 168 -7.13 2.11 -6.48
N VAL A 169 -6.21 2.13 -5.51
CA VAL A 169 -6.19 3.03 -4.37
C VAL A 169 -4.83 3.72 -4.35
N SER A 170 -4.80 5.03 -4.14
CA SER A 170 -3.57 5.80 -3.98
C SER A 170 -3.72 6.90 -2.96
N ASN A 171 -2.66 7.27 -2.26
CA ASN A 171 -2.63 8.51 -1.47
C ASN A 171 -2.37 9.76 -2.33
N ASN A 172 -2.23 9.61 -3.64
CA ASN A 172 -1.93 10.68 -4.58
C ASN A 172 -2.86 10.61 -5.80
N ILE A 173 -3.61 11.69 -6.06
CA ILE A 173 -4.58 11.72 -7.17
C ILE A 173 -3.92 11.65 -8.56
N ASP A 174 -2.73 12.23 -8.72
CA ASP A 174 -2.02 12.22 -10.00
C ASP A 174 -1.46 10.82 -10.31
N SER A 175 -1.02 10.10 -9.27
CA SER A 175 -0.66 8.69 -9.41
C SER A 175 -1.88 7.84 -9.80
N LEU A 176 -3.04 8.08 -9.20
CA LEU A 176 -4.27 7.37 -9.58
C LEU A 176 -4.66 7.65 -11.04
N LYS A 177 -4.56 8.90 -11.51
CA LYS A 177 -4.78 9.25 -12.92
C LYS A 177 -3.79 8.54 -13.84
N LYS A 178 -2.54 8.39 -13.42
CA LYS A 178 -1.53 7.63 -14.17
C LYS A 178 -1.90 6.15 -14.27
N ILE A 179 -2.47 5.55 -13.22
CA ILE A 179 -2.99 4.17 -13.28
C ILE A 179 -4.13 4.05 -14.29
N ILE A 180 -5.05 5.01 -14.32
CA ILE A 180 -6.14 5.09 -15.33
C ILE A 180 -5.55 5.24 -16.74
N ASP A 181 -4.56 6.11 -16.92
CA ASP A 181 -3.88 6.26 -18.21
C ASP A 181 -3.22 4.96 -18.67
N ILE A 182 -2.57 4.22 -17.75
CA ILE A 182 -1.95 2.92 -18.03
C ILE A 182 -3.04 1.89 -18.40
N SER A 183 -4.20 1.89 -17.73
CA SER A 183 -5.27 0.93 -18.01
C SER A 183 -5.86 1.12 -19.42
N ILE A 184 -6.02 2.38 -19.85
CA ILE A 184 -6.56 2.74 -21.17
C ILE A 184 -5.50 2.56 -22.27
N LYS A 185 -4.33 3.16 -22.11
CA LYS A 185 -3.30 3.25 -23.17
C LYS A 185 -2.42 2.01 -23.24
N LYS A 186 -2.41 1.17 -22.20
CA LYS A 186 -1.56 -0.03 -22.07
C LYS A 186 -0.08 0.26 -22.32
N SER A 187 0.38 1.44 -21.89
CA SER A 187 1.75 1.91 -22.07
C SER A 187 2.33 2.36 -20.72
N ASN A 188 3.65 2.50 -20.63
CA ASN A 188 4.35 2.92 -19.41
C ASN A 188 4.13 2.03 -18.17
N SER A 189 3.63 0.81 -18.33
CA SER A 189 3.50 -0.14 -17.24
C SER A 189 4.82 -0.86 -16.93
N LEU A 190 4.99 -1.26 -15.67
CA LEU A 190 6.10 -2.07 -15.20
C LEU A 190 6.22 -3.35 -16.02
N LYS A 191 5.10 -4.01 -16.32
CA LYS A 191 5.03 -5.26 -17.11
C LYS A 191 5.68 -5.13 -18.50
N LEU A 192 5.72 -3.94 -19.09
CA LEU A 192 6.33 -3.69 -20.40
C LEU A 192 7.79 -3.21 -20.32
N SER A 193 8.34 -3.10 -19.11
CA SER A 193 9.70 -2.60 -18.90
C SER A 193 10.76 -3.72 -19.07
N PRO A 194 11.99 -3.38 -19.51
CA PRO A 194 13.11 -4.34 -19.51
C PRO A 194 13.43 -4.89 -18.12
N ILE A 195 13.16 -4.11 -17.08
CA ILE A 195 13.34 -4.51 -15.67
C ILE A 195 12.41 -5.69 -15.35
N PHE A 196 11.15 -5.60 -15.77
CA PHE A 196 10.20 -6.68 -15.53
C PHE A 196 10.64 -7.97 -16.22
N GLU A 197 11.00 -7.92 -17.49
CA GLU A 197 11.44 -9.12 -18.22
C GLU A 197 12.71 -9.75 -17.63
N LYS A 198 13.67 -8.94 -17.18
CA LYS A 198 14.96 -9.43 -16.68
C LYS A 198 14.94 -9.86 -15.21
N LEU A 199 14.23 -9.14 -14.35
CA LEU A 199 14.34 -9.30 -12.89
C LEU A 199 13.07 -9.82 -12.24
N ILE A 200 11.89 -9.47 -12.74
CA ILE A 200 10.61 -9.79 -12.08
C ILE A 200 9.98 -11.05 -12.68
N ASN A 201 9.85 -11.11 -14.01
CA ASN A 201 9.20 -12.18 -14.75
C ASN A 201 9.82 -13.57 -14.49
N PRO A 202 11.15 -13.75 -14.42
CA PRO A 202 11.74 -15.06 -14.13
C PRO A 202 11.40 -15.59 -12.73
N ILE A 203 11.28 -14.68 -11.76
CA ILE A 203 10.93 -15.00 -10.38
C ILE A 203 9.44 -15.30 -10.28
N LEU A 204 8.60 -14.40 -10.80
CA LEU A 204 7.15 -14.49 -10.71
C LEU A 204 6.58 -15.81 -11.27
N LYS A 205 7.17 -16.35 -12.33
CA LYS A 205 6.73 -17.64 -12.91
C LYS A 205 6.82 -18.82 -11.93
N ASN A 206 7.60 -18.69 -10.88
CA ASN A 206 7.88 -19.73 -9.90
C ASN A 206 7.73 -19.21 -8.47
N SER A 207 6.87 -18.21 -8.22
CA SER A 207 6.67 -17.63 -6.90
C SER A 207 5.21 -17.20 -6.70
N ASP A 208 4.68 -17.37 -5.49
CA ASP A 208 3.34 -16.90 -5.11
C ASP A 208 3.29 -15.37 -5.02
N GLU A 209 4.42 -14.76 -4.64
CA GLU A 209 4.62 -13.32 -4.63
C GLU A 209 5.99 -12.94 -5.21
N VAL A 210 6.09 -11.70 -5.67
CA VAL A 210 7.35 -11.09 -6.06
C VAL A 210 7.43 -9.66 -5.55
N SER A 211 8.61 -9.29 -5.09
CA SER A 211 9.00 -7.96 -4.70
C SER A 211 10.15 -7.47 -5.57
N TYR A 212 10.22 -6.16 -5.76
CA TYR A 212 11.26 -5.51 -6.53
C TYR A 212 11.59 -4.16 -5.88
N PHE A 213 12.87 -3.84 -5.80
CA PHE A 213 13.40 -2.59 -5.26
C PHE A 213 14.44 -2.02 -6.20
N ASN A 214 14.23 -0.78 -6.63
CA ASN A 214 15.25 0.03 -7.30
C ASN A 214 16.07 0.75 -6.22
N LEU A 215 17.23 0.19 -5.86
CA LEU A 215 18.09 0.73 -4.81
C LEU A 215 18.68 2.09 -5.17
N GLU A 216 18.92 2.35 -6.44
CA GLU A 216 19.40 3.67 -6.89
C GLU A 216 18.40 4.79 -6.58
N LYS A 217 17.10 4.48 -6.66
CA LYS A 217 16.02 5.39 -6.28
C LYS A 217 15.70 5.33 -4.78
N LEU A 218 15.76 4.15 -4.17
CA LEU A 218 15.35 3.91 -2.79
C LEU A 218 16.38 4.41 -1.77
N LEU A 219 17.68 4.19 -1.99
CA LEU A 219 18.70 4.56 -1.01
C LEU A 219 18.72 6.08 -0.73
N PRO A 220 18.62 6.98 -1.74
CA PRO A 220 18.48 8.42 -1.49
C PRO A 220 17.19 8.80 -0.74
N MET A 221 16.17 7.94 -0.73
CA MET A 221 14.93 8.18 0.02
C MET A 221 15.09 7.83 1.51
N VAL A 222 15.91 6.81 1.80
CA VAL A 222 16.17 6.33 3.17
C VAL A 222 17.29 7.13 3.83
N PHE A 223 18.34 7.44 3.08
CA PHE A 223 19.53 8.16 3.56
C PHE A 223 19.55 9.57 2.99
N LYS A 224 19.45 10.58 3.88
CA LYS A 224 19.43 12.00 3.50
C LYS A 224 20.73 12.43 2.81
N ASP A 225 21.86 11.92 3.28
CA ASP A 225 23.17 12.17 2.69
C ASP A 225 23.76 10.91 2.08
N LYS A 226 24.34 11.03 0.87
CA LYS A 226 25.01 9.89 0.20
C LYS A 226 26.14 9.27 1.02
N LYS A 227 26.73 10.05 1.94
CA LYS A 227 27.80 9.60 2.84
C LYS A 227 27.31 8.62 3.91
N ASP A 228 26.01 8.65 4.21
CA ASP A 228 25.39 7.77 5.20
C ASP A 228 25.01 6.41 4.61
N ILE A 229 25.02 6.28 3.28
CA ILE A 229 24.75 5.02 2.59
C ILE A 229 25.88 4.03 2.92
N PRO A 230 25.59 2.88 3.54
CA PRO A 230 26.60 1.88 3.84
C PRO A 230 27.34 1.44 2.58
N PHE A 231 28.67 1.42 2.62
CA PHE A 231 29.50 1.16 1.43
C PHE A 231 29.16 -0.17 0.75
N PHE A 232 28.75 -1.17 1.51
CA PHE A 232 28.40 -2.50 1.01
C PHE A 232 27.08 -2.52 0.21
N LEU A 233 26.25 -1.47 0.30
CA LEU A 233 25.03 -1.34 -0.51
C LEU A 233 25.28 -0.65 -1.85
N ILE A 234 26.38 0.10 -1.99
CA ILE A 234 26.70 0.88 -3.19
C ILE A 234 26.80 0.03 -4.48
N PRO A 235 27.33 -1.21 -4.46
CA PRO A 235 27.41 -2.01 -5.68
C PRO A 235 26.05 -2.47 -6.22
N PHE A 236 24.99 -2.46 -5.41
CA PHE A 236 23.69 -3.02 -5.79
C PHE A 236 22.77 -1.94 -6.34
N SER A 237 22.26 -2.14 -7.55
CA SER A 237 21.34 -1.18 -8.18
C SER A 237 19.88 -1.59 -8.06
N LYS A 238 19.60 -2.89 -8.18
CA LYS A 238 18.24 -3.43 -8.12
C LYS A 238 18.22 -4.77 -7.40
N ILE A 239 17.17 -5.02 -6.65
CA ILE A 239 16.91 -6.32 -6.02
C ILE A 239 15.50 -6.75 -6.41
N SER A 240 15.33 -8.02 -6.74
CA SER A 240 14.02 -8.65 -6.82
C SER A 240 14.04 -9.94 -6.02
N SER A 241 12.94 -10.23 -5.34
CA SER A 241 12.82 -11.41 -4.49
C SER A 241 11.43 -12.01 -4.66
N GLY A 242 11.35 -13.33 -4.75
CA GLY A 242 10.07 -14.03 -4.80
C GLY A 242 10.00 -15.08 -3.72
N ASN A 243 8.81 -15.22 -3.14
CA ASN A 243 8.54 -16.19 -2.11
C ASN A 243 7.53 -17.22 -2.61
N ASN A 244 7.78 -18.47 -2.25
CA ASN A 244 6.82 -19.56 -2.30
C ASN A 244 6.51 -19.96 -0.86
N TYR A 245 5.23 -20.06 -0.55
CA TYR A 245 4.78 -20.46 0.76
C TYR A 245 4.41 -21.95 0.72
N PHE A 246 4.91 -22.72 1.66
CA PHE A 246 4.60 -24.13 1.86
C PHE A 246 4.02 -24.35 3.27
N ASP A 247 3.50 -25.54 3.52
CA ASP A 247 2.92 -25.87 4.83
C ASP A 247 4.01 -25.94 5.94
N ASP A 248 5.28 -26.16 5.56
CA ASP A 248 6.42 -26.32 6.46
C ASP A 248 7.47 -25.19 6.36
N GLY A 249 7.23 -24.15 5.56
CA GLY A 249 8.16 -23.03 5.45
C GLY A 249 7.95 -22.11 4.25
N ILE A 250 8.95 -21.27 4.01
CA ILE A 250 8.98 -20.29 2.91
C ILE A 250 10.29 -20.49 2.16
N ALA A 251 10.21 -20.66 0.83
CA ALA A 251 11.40 -20.64 -0.02
C ALA A 251 11.49 -19.29 -0.75
N THR A 252 12.66 -18.67 -0.67
CA THR A 252 12.93 -17.36 -1.26
C THR A 252 13.93 -17.47 -2.39
N VAL A 253 13.62 -16.86 -3.53
CA VAL A 253 14.54 -16.69 -4.66
C VAL A 253 14.88 -15.22 -4.76
N ASN A 254 16.17 -14.88 -4.75
CA ASN A 254 16.65 -13.49 -4.83
C ASN A 254 17.48 -13.28 -6.10
N TYR A 255 17.22 -12.17 -6.79
CA TYR A 255 18.04 -11.64 -7.87
C TYR A 255 18.56 -10.28 -7.45
N VAL A 256 19.85 -10.08 -7.64
CA VAL A 256 20.52 -8.81 -7.35
C VAL A 256 21.26 -8.37 -8.60
N GLU A 257 20.98 -7.14 -9.05
CA GLU A 257 21.73 -6.49 -10.11
C GLU A 257 22.87 -5.67 -9.49
N ILE A 258 24.09 -5.91 -9.97
CA ILE A 258 25.32 -5.26 -9.54
C ILE A 258 25.77 -4.31 -10.65
N ASN A 259 26.21 -3.09 -10.27
CA ASN A 259 26.76 -2.07 -11.17
C ASN A 259 28.18 -2.36 -11.66
#